data_AF-F0SPJ7-F1
#
_entry.id   AF-F0SPJ7-F1
#
_cell.length_a   1.000
_cell.length_b   1.000
_cell.length_c   1.000
_cell.angle_alpha   90.00
_cell.angle_beta   90.00
_cell.angle_gamma   90.00
#
_symmetry.space_group_name_H-M   'P 1'
#
loop_
_entity.id
_entity.type
_entity.pdbx_description
1 polymer ?
#
loop_
_entity_poly.entity_id
_entity_poly.type
_entity_poly.pdbx_seq_one_letter_code
_entity_poly.pdbx_strand_id
1 'polypeptide(L)'
;MNPEDPNTWHTIADHPTLKAGQFDPSWYDGDASSDLGMLRNAAIGFLSRYSESKCELCLLDDCTMFVSVESKNSFRCVVYPAKADDGTPEYFVDIEGNNEELHFLSVNAFIEYVNCLNFR
;
A
#
# COMPACT_ATOMS: atom_id res chain seq x y z
N MET A 1 9.93 -15.31 -3.93
CA MET A 1 9.13 -14.13 -3.52
C MET A 1 7.89 -14.09 -4.42
N ASN A 2 6.70 -13.82 -3.87
CA ASN A 2 5.42 -13.76 -4.58
C ASN A 2 4.87 -12.32 -4.42
N PRO A 3 4.62 -11.57 -5.50
CA PRO A 3 4.18 -10.17 -5.39
C PRO A 3 2.80 -10.02 -4.73
N GLU A 4 2.03 -11.11 -4.63
CA GLU A 4 0.73 -11.16 -3.96
C GLU A 4 0.81 -11.64 -2.50
N ASP A 5 1.99 -12.06 -2.01
CA ASP A 5 2.21 -12.47 -0.61
C ASP A 5 3.09 -11.45 0.14
N PRO A 6 2.47 -10.58 0.95
CA PRO A 6 3.17 -9.55 1.72
C PRO A 6 4.22 -10.08 2.68
N ASN A 7 4.12 -11.35 3.10
CA ASN A 7 5.14 -11.93 3.98
C ASN A 7 6.48 -12.11 3.29
N THR A 8 6.49 -12.07 1.95
CA THR A 8 7.71 -12.25 1.16
C THR A 8 8.39 -10.92 0.81
N TRP A 9 7.75 -9.76 1.05
CA TRP A 9 8.26 -8.43 0.70
C TRP A 9 9.31 -7.93 1.70
N HIS A 10 10.53 -8.46 1.62
CA HIS A 10 11.62 -8.12 2.54
C HIS A 10 12.52 -6.99 2.05
N THR A 11 12.75 -6.91 0.75
CA THR A 11 13.58 -5.90 0.10
C THR A 11 12.96 -5.55 -1.25
N ILE A 12 13.17 -4.32 -1.69
CA ILE A 12 12.74 -3.87 -3.02
C ILE A 12 13.57 -4.58 -4.10
N ALA A 13 14.88 -4.74 -3.86
CA ALA A 13 15.83 -5.36 -4.79
C ALA A 13 15.46 -6.81 -5.17
N ASP A 14 14.84 -7.56 -4.26
CA ASP A 14 14.49 -8.98 -4.50
C ASP A 14 13.02 -9.17 -4.92
N HIS A 15 12.27 -8.08 -5.10
CA HIS A 15 10.84 -8.16 -5.39
C HIS A 15 10.56 -8.70 -6.81
N PRO A 16 9.62 -9.65 -7.00
CA PRO A 16 9.36 -10.29 -8.30
C PRO A 16 8.96 -9.31 -9.40
N THR A 17 8.18 -8.28 -9.04
CA THR A 17 7.76 -7.21 -9.95
C THR A 17 8.95 -6.33 -10.40
N LEU A 18 10.07 -6.38 -9.68
CA LEU A 18 11.24 -5.52 -9.85
C LEU A 18 12.50 -6.27 -10.32
N LYS A 19 12.34 -7.56 -10.68
CA LYS A 19 13.44 -8.38 -11.18
C LYS A 19 13.96 -7.79 -12.50
N ALA A 20 15.25 -7.42 -12.50
CA ALA A 20 16.08 -6.92 -13.60
C ALA A 20 16.52 -5.44 -13.52
N GLY A 21 16.69 -4.86 -12.33
CA GLY A 21 17.36 -3.56 -12.18
C GLY A 21 16.49 -2.35 -12.54
N GLN A 22 15.17 -2.50 -12.42
CA GLN A 22 14.20 -1.43 -12.65
C GLN A 22 14.06 -0.46 -11.47
N PHE A 23 14.58 -0.82 -10.29
CA PHE A 23 14.57 0.05 -9.12
C PHE A 23 15.99 0.48 -8.76
N ASP A 24 16.25 1.77 -8.89
CA ASP A 24 17.44 2.42 -8.34
C ASP A 24 17.05 3.17 -7.06
N PRO A 25 17.51 2.75 -5.86
CA PRO A 25 17.21 3.43 -4.61
C PRO A 25 17.59 4.91 -4.60
N SER A 26 18.54 5.34 -5.44
CA SER A 26 18.95 6.75 -5.55
C SER A 26 17.92 7.64 -6.24
N TRP A 27 16.94 7.05 -6.94
CA TRP A 27 15.84 7.78 -7.59
C TRP A 27 14.58 7.84 -6.73
N TYR A 28 14.59 7.16 -5.59
CA TYR A 28 13.45 7.14 -4.67
C TYR A 28 13.54 8.30 -3.68
N ASP A 29 12.58 9.23 -3.74
CA ASP A 29 12.54 10.44 -2.91
C ASP A 29 12.11 10.20 -1.44
N GLY A 30 12.15 8.94 -0.97
CA GLY A 30 11.72 8.53 0.37
C GLY A 30 12.68 7.57 1.08
N ASP A 31 12.23 7.00 2.20
CA ASP A 31 12.96 5.89 2.85
C ASP A 31 12.38 4.58 2.34
N ALA A 32 13.00 4.03 1.30
CA ALA A 32 12.48 2.87 0.60
C ALA A 32 12.26 1.65 1.53
N SER A 33 13.10 1.49 2.56
CA SER A 33 12.96 0.37 3.50
C SER A 33 11.79 0.60 4.47
N SER A 34 11.68 1.82 5.02
CA SER A 34 10.57 2.20 5.89
C SER A 34 9.23 2.11 5.16
N ASP A 35 9.18 2.66 3.94
CA ASP A 35 7.98 2.74 3.12
C ASP A 35 7.51 1.35 2.67
N LEU A 36 8.43 0.47 2.27
CA LEU A 36 8.12 -0.94 2.01
C LEU A 36 7.54 -1.63 3.26
N GLY A 37 8.10 -1.34 4.44
CA GLY A 37 7.58 -1.84 5.71
C GLY A 37 6.15 -1.37 5.99
N MET A 38 5.85 -0.10 5.72
CA MET A 38 4.51 0.47 5.86
C MET A 38 3.51 -0.21 4.91
N LEU A 39 3.87 -0.33 3.63
CA LEU A 39 3.05 -0.95 2.60
C LEU A 39 2.79 -2.44 2.88
N ARG A 40 3.83 -3.17 3.33
CA ARG A 40 3.69 -4.54 3.80
C ARG A 40 2.70 -4.65 4.95
N ASN A 41 2.80 -3.77 5.94
CA ASN A 41 1.87 -3.75 7.07
C ASN A 41 0.43 -3.46 6.63
N ALA A 42 0.24 -2.55 5.68
CA ALA A 42 -1.07 -2.27 5.08
C ALA A 42 -1.66 -3.51 4.43
N ALA A 43 -0.92 -4.15 3.52
CA ALA A 43 -1.37 -5.35 2.82
C ALA A 43 -1.72 -6.50 3.78
N ILE A 44 -0.89 -6.75 4.81
CA ILE A 44 -1.19 -7.76 5.85
C ILE A 44 -2.49 -7.42 6.58
N GLY A 45 -2.68 -6.16 6.98
CA GLY A 45 -3.91 -5.71 7.64
C GLY A 45 -5.14 -5.94 6.77
N PHE A 46 -5.05 -5.64 5.47
CA PHE A 46 -6.13 -5.88 4.52
C PHE A 46 -6.47 -7.35 4.37
N LEU A 47 -5.48 -8.21 4.12
CA LEU A 47 -5.69 -9.64 3.96
C LEU A 47 -6.20 -10.31 5.24
N SER A 48 -5.81 -9.79 6.42
CA SER A 48 -6.33 -10.25 7.71
C SER A 48 -7.82 -9.93 7.88
N ARG A 49 -8.25 -8.72 7.47
CA ARG A 49 -9.64 -8.28 7.62
C ARG A 49 -10.57 -8.79 6.51
N TYR A 50 -10.05 -8.86 5.29
CA TYR A 50 -10.75 -9.19 4.06
C TYR A 50 -9.97 -10.29 3.33
N SER A 51 -10.10 -11.53 3.81
CA SER A 51 -9.32 -12.68 3.30
C SER A 51 -9.57 -13.02 1.83
N GLU A 52 -10.67 -12.54 1.24
CA GLU A 52 -10.96 -12.68 -0.19
C GLU A 52 -10.38 -11.55 -1.05
N SER A 53 -9.74 -10.55 -0.44
CA SER A 53 -9.10 -9.47 -1.17
C SER A 53 -7.78 -9.93 -1.79
N LYS A 54 -7.40 -9.27 -2.87
CA LYS A 54 -6.06 -9.36 -3.46
C LYS A 54 -5.30 -8.10 -3.11
N CYS A 55 -4.04 -8.27 -2.71
CA CYS A 55 -3.12 -7.16 -2.48
C CYS A 55 -1.88 -7.39 -3.34
N GLU A 56 -1.45 -6.38 -4.07
CA GLU A 56 -0.25 -6.43 -4.92
C GLU A 56 0.62 -5.21 -4.63
N LEU A 57 1.93 -5.44 -4.46
CA LEU A 57 2.90 -4.36 -4.41
C LEU A 57 3.25 -3.91 -5.83
N CYS A 58 3.06 -2.63 -6.11
CA CYS A 58 3.29 -2.00 -7.40
C CYS A 58 4.37 -0.91 -7.31
N LEU A 59 5.03 -0.65 -8.43
CA LEU A 59 6.02 0.41 -8.60
C LEU A 59 5.75 1.13 -9.93
N LEU A 60 5.76 2.46 -9.92
CA LEU A 60 5.67 3.29 -11.12
C LEU A 60 7.06 3.59 -11.70
N ASP A 61 7.10 4.13 -12.92
CA ASP A 61 8.34 4.50 -13.63
C ASP A 61 9.17 5.56 -12.90
N ASP A 62 8.54 6.39 -12.06
CA ASP A 62 9.19 7.39 -11.21
C ASP A 62 9.64 6.84 -9.84
N CYS A 63 9.68 5.51 -9.70
CA CYS A 63 9.97 4.79 -8.47
C CYS A 63 8.93 4.95 -7.34
N THR A 64 7.77 5.55 -7.59
CA THR A 64 6.69 5.60 -6.59
C THR A 64 6.19 4.18 -6.26
N MET A 65 6.23 3.80 -4.98
CA MET A 65 5.74 2.53 -4.48
C MET A 65 4.32 2.67 -3.91
N PHE A 66 3.48 1.67 -4.17
CA PHE A 66 2.13 1.61 -3.60
C PHE A 66 1.62 0.16 -3.53
N VAL A 67 0.56 -0.06 -2.76
CA VAL A 67 -0.17 -1.32 -2.74
C VAL A 67 -1.52 -1.12 -3.41
N SER A 68 -1.81 -1.93 -4.43
CA SER A 68 -3.15 -2.08 -4.98
C SER A 68 -3.93 -3.09 -4.14
N VAL A 69 -5.16 -2.73 -3.76
CA VAL A 69 -6.08 -3.60 -3.02
C VAL A 69 -7.36 -3.75 -3.82
N GLU A 70 -7.71 -4.98 -4.16
CA GLU A 70 -8.99 -5.32 -4.79
C GLU A 70 -9.76 -6.28 -3.89
N SER A 71 -10.84 -5.80 -3.29
CA SER A 71 -11.79 -6.64 -2.56
C SER A 71 -12.91 -7.07 -3.48
N LYS A 72 -13.13 -8.39 -3.60
CA LYS A 72 -14.01 -9.03 -4.60
C LYS A 72 -15.40 -8.40 -4.75
N ASN A 73 -15.97 -7.83 -3.69
CA ASN A 73 -17.33 -7.27 -3.70
C ASN A 73 -17.49 -5.95 -2.91
N SER A 74 -16.39 -5.33 -2.48
CA SER A 74 -16.49 -4.23 -1.49
C SER A 74 -15.91 -2.93 -2.00
N PHE A 75 -14.64 -2.93 -2.39
CA PHE A 75 -13.93 -1.73 -2.78
C PHE A 75 -12.67 -2.08 -3.56
N ARG A 76 -12.16 -1.07 -4.28
CA ARG A 76 -10.82 -1.05 -4.84
C ARG A 76 -10.14 0.23 -4.37
N CYS A 77 -8.89 0.11 -3.99
CA CYS A 77 -8.12 1.27 -3.55
C CYS A 77 -6.63 1.04 -3.80
N VAL A 78 -5.90 2.15 -3.84
CA VAL A 78 -4.44 2.17 -3.82
C VAL A 78 -3.97 2.85 -2.54
N VAL A 79 -2.89 2.33 -1.97
CA VAL A 79 -2.31 2.81 -0.71
C VAL A 79 -0.88 3.23 -0.95
N TYR A 80 -0.57 4.47 -0.65
CA TYR A 80 0.75 5.06 -0.76
C TYR A 80 1.35 5.32 0.63
N PRO A 81 2.67 5.16 0.80
CA PRO A 81 3.35 5.71 1.96
C PRO A 81 3.35 7.24 1.84
N ALA A 82 2.99 7.93 2.93
CA ALA A 82 2.97 9.38 2.98
C ALA A 82 3.53 9.87 4.32
N LYS A 83 3.74 11.19 4.42
CA LYS A 83 4.21 11.86 5.63
C LYS A 83 3.43 13.16 5.80
N ALA A 84 2.96 13.40 7.02
CA ALA A 84 2.40 14.69 7.39
C ALA A 84 3.50 15.77 7.42
N ASP A 85 3.09 17.05 7.52
CA ASP A 85 3.99 18.21 7.57
C ASP A 85 5.01 18.14 8.72
N ASP A 86 4.68 17.45 9.81
CA ASP A 86 5.56 17.25 10.97
C ASP A 86 6.51 16.04 10.81
N GLY A 87 6.45 15.35 9.66
CA GLY A 87 7.23 14.16 9.36
C GLY A 87 6.64 12.86 9.89
N THR A 88 5.48 12.90 10.56
CA THR A 88 4.77 11.69 11.03
C THR A 88 4.39 10.81 9.83
N PRO A 89 4.77 9.52 9.83
CA PRO A 89 4.37 8.60 8.76
C PRO A 89 2.86 8.36 8.76
N GLU A 90 2.28 8.35 7.58
CA GLU A 90 0.85 8.11 7.35
C GLU A 90 0.61 7.34 6.05
N TYR A 91 -0.64 6.93 5.85
CA TYR A 91 -1.09 6.25 4.66
C TYR A 91 -1.99 7.19 3.86
N PHE A 92 -1.57 7.54 2.65
CA PHE A 92 -2.47 8.14 1.68
C PHE A 92 -3.22 7.03 0.96
N VAL A 93 -4.54 7.17 0.87
CA VAL A 93 -5.42 6.16 0.27
C VAL A 93 -6.32 6.82 -0.76
N ASP A 94 -6.27 6.31 -1.98
CA ASP A 94 -7.22 6.65 -3.03
C ASP A 94 -8.17 5.45 -3.24
N ILE A 95 -9.46 5.68 -3.03
CA ILE A 95 -10.52 4.67 -3.15
C ILE A 95 -11.29 4.94 -4.42
N GLU A 96 -11.44 3.93 -5.29
CA GLU A 96 -12.14 4.07 -6.57
C GLU A 96 -13.56 4.63 -6.37
N GLY A 97 -13.86 5.77 -6.99
CA GLY A 97 -15.14 6.45 -6.90
C GLY A 97 -15.30 7.40 -5.71
N ASN A 98 -14.29 7.51 -4.83
CA ASN A 98 -14.17 8.57 -3.85
C ASN A 98 -13.31 9.71 -4.42
N ASN A 99 -13.73 10.96 -4.24
CA ASN A 99 -12.97 12.14 -4.69
C ASN A 99 -12.28 12.87 -3.51
N GLU A 100 -12.33 12.29 -2.32
CA GLU A 100 -11.67 12.83 -1.13
C GLU A 100 -10.23 12.35 -1.05
N GLU A 101 -9.33 13.26 -0.66
CA GLU A 101 -7.97 12.89 -0.25
C GLU A 101 -8.02 12.29 1.16
N LEU A 102 -7.73 11.00 1.29
CA LEU A 102 -7.82 10.29 2.56
C LEU A 102 -6.44 9.97 3.11
N HIS A 103 -6.19 10.44 4.32
CA HIS A 103 -4.95 10.20 5.07
C HIS A 103 -5.25 9.50 6.38
N PHE A 104 -4.47 8.46 6.70
CA PHE A 104 -4.65 7.68 7.91
C PHE A 104 -3.34 7.47 8.65
N LEU A 105 -3.34 7.69 9.95
CA LEU A 105 -2.18 7.43 10.82
C LEU A 105 -1.95 5.92 11.07
N SER A 106 -2.90 5.06 10.71
CA SER A 106 -2.76 3.62 10.85
C SER A 106 -3.63 2.84 9.86
N VAL A 107 -3.19 1.63 9.55
CA VAL A 107 -3.94 0.66 8.73
C VAL A 107 -5.30 0.33 9.36
N ASN A 108 -5.38 0.27 10.69
CA ASN A 108 -6.65 0.00 11.39
C ASN A 108 -7.66 1.13 11.19
N ALA A 109 -7.23 2.39 11.31
CA ALA A 109 -8.09 3.54 11.08
C ALA A 109 -8.64 3.55 9.64
N PHE A 110 -7.81 3.20 8.68
CA PHE A 110 -8.23 3.03 7.29
C PHE A 110 -9.26 1.88 7.15
N ILE A 111 -8.97 0.70 7.70
CA ILE A 111 -9.90 -0.43 7.67
C ILE A 111 -11.26 -0.07 8.30
N GLU A 112 -11.27 0.64 9.42
CA GLU A 112 -12.49 1.11 10.08
C GLU A 112 -13.29 2.05 9.17
N TYR A 113 -12.64 3.02 8.50
CA TYR A 113 -13.27 3.92 7.54
C TYR A 113 -13.94 3.15 6.39
N VAL A 114 -13.24 2.19 5.79
CA VAL A 114 -13.80 1.36 4.70
C VAL A 114 -15.01 0.54 5.16
N ASN A 115 -14.98 0.01 6.38
CA ASN A 115 -16.14 -0.69 6.94
C ASN A 115 -17.34 0.27 7.04
N CYS A 116 -17.15 1.51 7.46
CA CYS A 116 -18.23 2.50 7.54
C CYS A 116 -18.85 2.85 6.18
N LEU A 117 -18.09 2.81 5.08
CA LEU A 117 -18.61 3.05 3.74
C LEU A 117 -19.53 1.92 3.23
N ASN A 118 -19.18 0.66 3.54
CA ASN A 118 -19.92 -0.53 3.07
C ASN A 118 -21.24 -0.80 3.82
N PHE A 119 -21.55 -0.02 4.87
CA PHE A 119 -22.82 -0.08 5.62
C PHE A 119 -23.81 1.05 5.28
N ARG A 120 -23.64 1.72 4.14
CA ARG A 120 -24.60 2.69 3.58
C ARG A 120 -25.16 2.19 2.25
#